data_AF-A0A936L2F0-F1
#
_entry.id   AF-A0A936L2F0-F1
#
_cell.length_a   1.000
_cell.length_b   1.000
_cell.length_c   1.000
_cell.angle_alpha   90.00
_cell.angle_beta   90.00
_cell.angle_gamma   90.00
#
_symmetry.space_group_name_H-M   'P 1'
#
loop_
_entity.id
_entity.type
_entity.pdbx_description
1 polymer ?
#
loop_
_entity_poly.entity_id
_entity_poly.type
_entity_poly.pdbx_seq_one_letter_code
_entity_poly.pdbx_strand_id
1 'polypeptide(L)'
;MKANALYRQHLIKNINPQFTDSANAARQLWETMAAQIILIVGEGGFNSLYARAVSLIQPTFPWLKFSSPSAQADNWLATLILSLEGQSPEQASAANSLLLITFTDILASLIGEDLTIHILQAAWGINPADLSCQEIRDEQ
;
A
#
# COMPACT_ATOMS: atom_id res chain seq x y z
N MET A 1 -6.96 18.62 8.44
CA MET A 1 -5.89 17.62 8.19
C MET A 1 -6.29 16.18 8.52
N LYS A 2 -7.09 15.87 9.55
CA LYS A 2 -7.51 14.47 9.84
C LYS A 2 -8.40 13.81 8.75
N ALA A 3 -9.21 14.59 8.02
CA ALA A 3 -10.13 14.08 7.01
C ALA A 3 -9.40 13.33 5.88
N ASN A 4 -8.28 13.88 5.39
CA ASN A 4 -7.55 13.29 4.26
C ASN A 4 -6.84 11.97 4.64
N ALA A 5 -6.31 11.87 5.87
CA ALA A 5 -5.73 10.62 6.38
C ALA A 5 -6.80 9.52 6.51
N LEU A 6 -8.00 9.86 6.99
CA LEU A 6 -9.13 8.94 7.05
C LEU A 6 -9.60 8.52 5.65
N TYR A 7 -9.63 9.46 4.70
CA TYR A 7 -9.95 9.19 3.30
C TYR A 7 -8.94 8.22 2.69
N ARG A 8 -7.63 8.46 2.85
CA ARG A 8 -6.58 7.54 2.37
C ARG A 8 -6.71 6.14 2.97
N GLN A 9 -6.95 6.04 4.27
CA GLN A 9 -7.18 4.75 4.91
C GLN A 9 -8.45 4.05 4.40
N HIS A 10 -9.49 4.82 4.08
CA HIS A 10 -10.70 4.30 3.45
C HIS A 10 -10.43 3.78 2.04
N LEU A 11 -9.64 4.50 1.23
CA LEU A 11 -9.19 4.04 -0.10
C LEU A 11 -8.53 2.67 -0.02
N ILE A 12 -7.55 2.55 0.89
CA ILE A 12 -6.79 1.31 1.07
C ILE A 12 -7.71 0.17 1.51
N LYS A 13 -8.63 0.41 2.45
CA LYS A 13 -9.58 -0.60 2.93
C LYS A 13 -10.59 -1.04 1.87
N ASN A 14 -11.05 -0.13 1.02
CA ASN A 14 -12.06 -0.43 0.00
C ASN A 14 -11.45 -1.22 -1.18
N ILE A 15 -10.21 -0.90 -1.53
CA ILE A 15 -9.45 -1.62 -2.54
C ILE A 15 -8.98 -2.98 -2.02
N ASN A 16 -8.44 -3.07 -0.80
CA ASN A 16 -7.80 -4.27 -0.27
C ASN A 16 -8.56 -5.61 -0.47
N PRO A 17 -9.88 -5.75 -0.20
CA PRO A 17 -10.58 -7.02 -0.39
C PRO A 17 -10.61 -7.50 -1.84
N GLN A 18 -10.59 -6.59 -2.83
CA GLN A 18 -10.57 -6.96 -4.25
C GLN A 18 -9.21 -7.52 -4.71
N PHE A 19 -8.12 -7.23 -3.98
CA PHE A 19 -6.75 -7.57 -4.41
C PHE A 19 -6.05 -8.59 -3.50
N THR A 20 -6.65 -8.95 -2.37
CA THR A 20 -6.20 -10.08 -1.53
C THR A 20 -6.78 -11.43 -1.96
N ASP A 21 -7.69 -11.44 -2.94
CA ASP A 21 -8.26 -12.65 -3.53
C ASP A 21 -7.24 -13.46 -4.36
N SER A 22 -6.16 -12.83 -4.82
CA SER A 22 -5.05 -13.55 -5.47
C SER A 22 -3.70 -12.84 -5.33
N ALA A 23 -2.63 -13.63 -5.23
CA ALA A 23 -1.25 -13.15 -5.23
C ALA A 23 -0.91 -12.24 -6.43
N ASN A 24 -1.53 -12.49 -7.59
CA ASN A 24 -1.37 -11.67 -8.79
C ASN A 24 -1.99 -10.28 -8.65
N ALA A 25 -3.17 -10.18 -8.03
CA ALA A 25 -3.82 -8.90 -7.81
C ALA A 25 -3.03 -8.03 -6.83
N ALA A 26 -2.51 -8.63 -5.75
CA ALA A 26 -1.58 -7.97 -4.83
C ALA A 26 -0.29 -7.53 -5.54
N ARG A 27 0.27 -8.37 -6.43
CA ARG A 27 1.47 -8.04 -7.20
C ARG A 27 1.26 -6.80 -8.06
N GLN A 28 0.22 -6.79 -8.90
CA GLN A 28 -0.06 -5.68 -9.82
C GLN A 28 -0.27 -4.35 -9.09
N LEU A 29 -0.93 -4.40 -7.93
CA LEU A 29 -1.14 -3.24 -7.06
C LEU A 29 0.18 -2.63 -6.59
N TRP A 30 1.06 -3.47 -6.05
CA TRP A 30 2.36 -3.05 -5.56
C TRP A 30 3.30 -2.61 -6.69
N GLU A 31 3.28 -3.25 -7.86
CA GLU A 31 4.06 -2.84 -9.04
C GLU A 31 3.67 -1.45 -9.51
N THR A 32 2.38 -1.20 -9.68
CA THR A 32 1.90 0.07 -10.23
C THR A 32 2.14 1.21 -9.25
N MET A 33 1.92 0.95 -7.95
CA MET A 33 2.22 1.91 -6.89
C MET A 33 3.74 2.18 -6.77
N ALA A 34 4.56 1.14 -6.78
CA ALA A 34 6.02 1.29 -6.71
C ALA A 34 6.55 2.09 -7.90
N ALA A 35 6.08 1.81 -9.12
CA ALA A 35 6.48 2.55 -10.31
C ALA A 35 6.20 4.07 -10.18
N GLN A 36 5.00 4.45 -9.73
CA GLN A 36 4.66 5.87 -9.53
C GLN A 36 5.51 6.53 -8.45
N ILE A 37 5.76 5.84 -7.34
CA ILE A 37 6.52 6.39 -6.22
C ILE A 37 8.01 6.50 -6.57
N ILE A 38 8.58 5.49 -7.25
CA ILE A 38 9.97 5.51 -7.71
C ILE A 38 10.23 6.70 -8.64
N LEU A 39 9.26 7.10 -9.47
CA LEU A 39 9.39 8.30 -10.30
C LEU A 39 9.51 9.60 -9.50
N ILE A 40 9.04 9.63 -8.25
CA ILE A 40 9.00 10.84 -7.41
C ILE A 40 10.15 10.86 -6.41
N VAL A 41 10.38 9.76 -5.68
CA VAL A 41 11.38 9.69 -4.60
C VAL A 41 12.64 8.92 -5.00
N GLY A 42 12.68 8.33 -6.19
CA GLY A 42 13.75 7.45 -6.64
C GLY A 42 13.69 6.05 -6.01
N GLU A 43 14.40 5.11 -6.62
CA GLU A 43 14.44 3.70 -6.18
C GLU A 43 14.98 3.54 -4.76
N GLY A 44 16.08 4.25 -4.43
CA GLY A 44 16.65 4.24 -3.08
C GLY A 44 15.70 4.82 -2.02
N GLY A 45 14.91 5.83 -2.39
CA GLY A 45 13.86 6.39 -1.55
C GLY A 45 12.75 5.36 -1.28
N PHE A 46 12.20 4.77 -2.34
CA PHE A 46 11.19 3.72 -2.24
C PHE A 46 11.67 2.56 -1.35
N ASN A 47 12.87 2.06 -1.60
CA ASN A 47 13.48 0.95 -0.85
C ASN A 47 13.60 1.26 0.64
N SER A 48 13.99 2.49 0.99
CA SER A 48 14.10 2.94 2.38
C SER A 48 12.73 3.03 3.06
N LEU A 49 11.71 3.51 2.34
CA LEU A 49 10.34 3.60 2.84
C LEU A 49 9.72 2.22 3.05
N TYR A 50 9.92 1.32 2.09
CA TYR A 50 9.46 -0.06 2.19
C TYR A 50 10.12 -0.79 3.36
N ALA A 51 11.45 -0.67 3.51
CA ALA A 51 12.18 -1.24 4.64
C ALA A 51 11.64 -0.73 5.98
N ARG A 52 11.38 0.58 6.07
CA ARG A 52 10.82 1.20 7.27
C ARG A 52 9.41 0.69 7.56
N ALA A 53 8.55 0.58 6.54
CA ALA A 53 7.19 0.07 6.70
C ALA A 53 7.18 -1.39 7.19
N VAL A 54 8.00 -2.26 6.58
CA VAL A 54 8.15 -3.66 7.00
C VAL A 54 8.64 -3.74 8.45
N SER A 55 9.66 -2.96 8.82
CA SER A 55 10.19 -2.94 10.19
C SER A 55 9.15 -2.52 11.23
N LEU A 56 8.20 -1.64 10.88
CA LEU A 56 7.15 -1.18 11.79
C LEU A 56 6.04 -2.23 11.98
N ILE A 57 5.75 -3.05 10.96
CA ILE A 57 4.70 -4.07 11.04
C ILE A 57 5.23 -5.44 11.47
N GLN A 58 6.55 -5.65 11.43
CA GLN A 58 7.22 -6.88 11.81
C GLN A 58 6.85 -7.38 13.24
N PRO A 59 6.66 -6.52 14.26
CA PRO A 59 6.19 -6.98 15.58
C PRO A 59 4.81 -7.65 15.54
N THR A 60 3.94 -7.24 14.62
CA THR A 60 2.61 -7.80 14.40
C THR A 60 2.65 -9.03 13.48
N PHE A 61 3.52 -9.01 12.47
CA PHE A 61 3.68 -10.07 11.48
C PHE A 61 5.14 -10.51 11.35
N PRO A 62 5.68 -11.33 12.28
CA PRO A 62 7.11 -11.69 12.31
C PRO A 62 7.58 -12.51 11.10
N TRP A 63 6.65 -13.17 10.42
CA TRP A 63 6.88 -13.95 9.21
C TRP A 63 7.13 -13.07 7.98
N LEU A 64 6.75 -11.79 8.02
CA LEU A 64 6.95 -10.83 6.94
C LEU A 64 8.39 -10.30 7.02
N LYS A 65 9.30 -11.04 6.38
CA LYS A 65 10.72 -10.73 6.40
C LYS A 65 11.06 -9.68 5.36
N PHE A 66 11.85 -8.70 5.78
CA PHE A 66 12.53 -7.81 4.87
C PHE A 66 13.66 -8.56 4.16
N SER A 67 13.62 -8.61 2.84
CA SER A 67 14.81 -8.90 2.03
C SER A 67 15.41 -7.56 1.62
N SER A 68 16.70 -7.36 1.88
CA SER A 68 17.39 -6.13 1.47
C SER A 68 17.24 -5.95 -0.04
N PRO A 69 16.68 -4.83 -0.53
CA PRO A 69 16.48 -4.59 -1.96
C PRO A 69 17.80 -4.35 -2.71
N SER A 70 18.94 -4.39 -2.02
CA SER A 70 20.27 -4.12 -2.56
C SER A 70 20.81 -5.13 -3.58
N ALA A 71 20.06 -6.17 -3.96
CA ALA A 71 20.53 -7.17 -4.93
C ALA A 71 19.79 -7.18 -6.28
N GLN A 72 18.55 -6.68 -6.36
CA GLN A 72 17.80 -6.48 -7.60
C GLN A 72 16.43 -5.88 -7.23
N ALA A 73 16.04 -4.80 -7.89
CA ALA A 73 14.74 -4.13 -7.74
C ALA A 73 13.54 -5.10 -7.86
N ASP A 74 13.72 -6.25 -8.51
CA ASP A 74 12.69 -7.27 -8.71
C ASP A 74 12.49 -8.24 -7.53
N ASN A 75 13.40 -8.28 -6.55
CA ASN A 75 13.36 -9.32 -5.51
C ASN A 75 12.45 -8.99 -4.31
N TRP A 76 12.20 -7.72 -4.00
CA TRP A 76 11.39 -7.36 -2.82
C TRP A 76 9.93 -7.77 -2.99
N LEU A 77 9.37 -7.58 -4.20
CA LEU A 77 7.98 -7.91 -4.47
C LEU A 77 7.77 -9.42 -4.55
N ALA A 78 8.68 -10.14 -5.20
CA ALA A 78 8.66 -11.60 -5.18
C ALA A 78 8.71 -12.15 -3.74
N THR A 79 9.56 -11.56 -2.89
CA THR A 79 9.66 -11.93 -1.46
C THR A 79 8.37 -11.63 -0.70
N LEU A 80 7.75 -10.48 -0.96
CA LEU A 80 6.47 -10.10 -0.35
C LEU A 80 5.37 -11.09 -0.72
N ILE A 81 5.20 -11.35 -2.01
CA ILE A 81 4.16 -12.27 -2.51
C ILE A 81 4.37 -13.68 -1.95
N LEU A 82 5.60 -14.21 -1.97
CA LEU A 82 5.90 -15.52 -1.38
C LEU A 82 5.59 -15.57 0.12
N SER A 83 5.85 -14.47 0.84
CA SER A 83 5.54 -14.38 2.27
C SER A 83 4.02 -14.39 2.52
N LEU A 84 3.24 -13.75 1.64
CA LEU A 84 1.77 -13.73 1.71
C LEU A 84 1.17 -15.09 1.34
N GLU A 85 1.67 -15.76 0.30
CA GLU A 85 1.21 -17.09 -0.14
C GLU A 85 1.46 -18.18 0.90
N GLY A 86 2.47 -18.00 1.76
CA GLY A 86 2.77 -18.93 2.86
C GLY A 86 1.83 -18.81 4.07
N GLN A 87 0.84 -17.91 4.05
CA GLN A 87 -0.05 -17.63 5.18
C GLN A 87 -1.53 -17.90 4.84
N SER A 88 -2.39 -17.89 5.85
CA SER A 88 -3.84 -17.94 5.61
C SER A 88 -4.33 -16.66 4.90
N PRO A 89 -5.41 -16.72 4.10
CA PRO A 89 -5.96 -15.54 3.42
C PRO A 89 -6.27 -14.37 4.37
N GLU A 90 -6.71 -14.68 5.59
CA GLU A 90 -6.98 -13.70 6.64
C GLU A 90 -5.70 -13.01 7.12
N GLN A 91 -4.62 -13.76 7.35
CA GLN A 91 -3.32 -13.22 7.76
C GLN A 91 -2.65 -12.45 6.64
N ALA A 92 -2.70 -12.96 5.41
CA ALA A 92 -2.15 -12.31 4.23
C ALA A 92 -2.83 -10.96 3.98
N SER A 93 -4.16 -10.92 4.02
CA SER A 93 -4.94 -9.69 3.81
C SER A 93 -4.73 -8.66 4.93
N ALA A 94 -4.68 -9.10 6.19
CA ALA A 94 -4.40 -8.23 7.32
C ALA A 94 -2.98 -7.63 7.26
N ALA A 95 -1.97 -8.44 6.94
CA ALA A 95 -0.59 -8.00 6.81
C ALA A 95 -0.40 -7.04 5.63
N ASN A 96 -0.97 -7.36 4.45
CA ASN A 96 -0.93 -6.49 3.29
C ASN A 96 -1.61 -5.14 3.56
N SER A 97 -2.78 -5.15 4.21
CA SER A 97 -3.48 -3.93 4.61
C SER A 97 -2.62 -3.06 5.54
N LEU A 98 -2.07 -3.67 6.59
CA LEU A 98 -1.28 -2.94 7.57
C LEU A 98 0.00 -2.39 6.94
N LEU A 99 0.62 -3.14 6.03
CA LEU A 99 1.79 -2.72 5.29
C LEU A 99 1.48 -1.51 4.40
N LEU A 100 0.40 -1.55 3.61
CA LEU A 100 -0.03 -0.44 2.76
C LEU A 100 -0.37 0.81 3.57
N ILE A 101 -1.10 0.66 4.68
CA ILE A 101 -1.44 1.78 5.57
C ILE A 101 -0.15 2.41 6.12
N THR A 102 0.74 1.60 6.68
CA THR A 102 1.99 2.07 7.27
C THR A 102 2.89 2.75 6.24
N PHE A 103 3.04 2.13 5.07
CA PHE A 103 3.86 2.67 3.98
C PHE A 103 3.33 4.02 3.49
N THR A 104 2.02 4.12 3.28
CA THR A 104 1.39 5.37 2.83
C THR A 104 1.35 6.45 3.91
N ASP A 105 1.32 6.07 5.20
CA ASP A 105 1.50 7.01 6.32
C ASP A 105 2.90 7.64 6.29
N ILE A 106 3.94 6.83 6.10
CA ILE A 106 5.32 7.34 5.98
C ILE A 106 5.44 8.25 4.76
N LEU A 107 4.85 7.84 3.62
CA LEU A 107 4.87 8.64 2.40
C LEU A 107 4.16 9.99 2.59
N ALA A 108 2.95 10.00 3.16
CA ALA A 108 2.19 11.21 3.44
C ALA A 108 2.91 12.15 4.41
N SER A 109 3.65 11.61 5.38
CA SER A 109 4.49 12.40 6.26
C SER A 109 5.68 13.08 5.56
N LEU A 110 6.10 12.58 4.40
CA LEU A 110 7.26 13.09 3.66
C LEU A 110 6.87 14.07 2.55
N ILE A 111 5.87 13.72 1.75
CA ILE A 111 5.50 14.48 0.54
C ILE A 111 4.13 15.17 0.66
N GLY A 112 3.44 14.96 1.78
CA GLY A 112 2.10 15.48 2.03
C GLY A 112 0.99 14.49 1.66
N GLU A 113 -0.13 14.65 2.36
CA GLU A 113 -1.31 13.78 2.24
C GLU A 113 -1.97 13.88 0.87
N ASP A 114 -2.09 15.09 0.32
CA ASP A 114 -2.77 15.35 -0.96
C ASP A 114 -2.04 14.69 -2.14
N LEU A 115 -0.70 14.83 -2.17
CA LEU A 115 0.13 14.20 -3.19
C LEU A 115 0.11 12.68 -3.05
N THR A 116 0.11 12.17 -1.82
CA THR A 116 -0.01 10.73 -1.57
C THR A 116 -1.32 10.18 -2.10
N ILE A 117 -2.46 10.84 -1.83
CA ILE A 117 -3.77 10.44 -2.34
C ILE A 117 -3.78 10.43 -3.88
N HIS A 118 -3.27 11.48 -4.53
CA HIS A 118 -3.20 11.55 -5.99
C HIS A 118 -2.36 10.43 -6.61
N ILE A 119 -1.21 10.09 -6.01
CA ILE A 119 -0.36 8.97 -6.46
C ILE A 119 -1.12 7.65 -6.36
N LEU A 120 -1.82 7.40 -5.25
CA LEU A 120 -2.59 6.16 -5.05
C LEU A 120 -3.75 6.06 -6.04
N GLN A 121 -4.47 7.16 -6.28
CA GLN A 121 -5.54 7.21 -7.28
C GLN A 121 -5.01 6.93 -8.69
N ALA A 122 -3.88 7.54 -9.06
CA ALA A 122 -3.24 7.31 -10.36
C ALA A 122 -2.73 5.86 -10.49
N ALA A 123 -2.12 5.32 -9.43
CA ALA A 123 -1.56 3.97 -9.43
C ALA A 123 -2.63 2.88 -9.49
N TRP A 124 -3.80 3.12 -8.87
CA TRP A 124 -4.86 2.12 -8.78
C TRP A 124 -6.01 2.37 -9.75
N GLY A 125 -5.91 3.40 -10.60
CA GLY A 125 -6.96 3.78 -11.53
C GLY A 125 -8.26 4.16 -10.84
N ILE A 126 -8.22 4.58 -9.57
CA ILE A 126 -9.42 4.94 -8.84
C ILE A 126 -9.86 6.32 -9.30
N ASN A 127 -11.04 6.38 -9.91
CA ASN A 127 -11.69 7.66 -10.16
C ASN A 127 -12.26 8.19 -8.82
N PRO A 128 -11.95 9.42 -8.38
CA PRO A 128 -12.59 10.02 -7.20
C PRO A 128 -14.12 10.01 -7.27
N ALA A 129 -14.71 10.00 -8.48
CA ALA A 129 -16.14 9.84 -8.67
C ALA A 129 -16.67 8.46 -8.23
N ASP A 130 -15.87 7.39 -8.32
CA ASP A 130 -16.29 6.02 -7.97
C ASP A 130 -16.41 5.83 -6.45
N LEU A 131 -15.65 6.61 -5.68
CA LEU A 131 -15.66 6.60 -4.22
C LEU A 131 -16.72 7.55 -3.64
N SER A 132 -17.23 8.47 -4.46
CA SER A 132 -18.25 9.44 -4.07
C SER A 132 -19.67 8.87 -3.99
N CYS A 133 -19.89 7.62 -4.43
CA CYS A 133 -21.19 6.96 -4.31
C CYS A 133 -21.60 6.61 -2.86
N GLN A 134 -20.77 6.90 -1.85
CA GLN A 134 -21.11 6.60 -0.45
C GLN A 134 -21.22 7.81 0.49
N GLU A 135 -21.09 9.05 0.02
CA GLU A 135 -21.34 10.24 0.86
C GLU A 135 -21.97 11.38 0.04
N ILE A 136 -23.29 11.32 -0.22
CA ILE A 136 -24.30 12.36 0.12
C ILE A 136 -25.70 11.71 0.10
N ARG A 137 -26.08 11.02 1.19
CA ARG A 137 -27.50 10.80 1.52
C ARG A 137 -27.70 10.81 3.03
N ASP A 138 -27.49 11.99 3.58
CA ASP A 138 -28.09 12.46 4.84
C ASP A 138 -28.35 13.96 4.58
N GLU A 139 -29.45 14.29 3.91
CA GLU A 139 -30.70 14.72 4.55
C GLU A 139 -30.53 15.89 5.52
N GLN A 140 -30.56 17.11 4.97
CA GLN A 140 -31.25 18.27 5.56
C GLN A 140 -31.84 19.11 4.43
#